data_AF-A0A4Q3WZH6-F1
#
_entry.id   AF-A0A4Q3WZH6-F1
#
_cell.length_a   1.000
_cell.length_b   1.000
_cell.length_c   1.000
_cell.angle_alpha   90.00
_cell.angle_beta   90.00
_cell.angle_gamma   90.00
#
_symmetry.space_group_name_H-M   'P 1'
#
loop_
_entity.id
_entity.type
_entity.pdbx_description
1 polymer ?
#
loop_
_entity_poly.entity_id
_entity_poly.type
_entity_poly.pdbx_seq_one_letter_code
_entity_poly.pdbx_strand_id
1 'polypeptide(L)'
;MIFTQWNWPGRIFSGVIVVTVMSAIQPLFSRPRESVRSHPCQSNLKQISLGLLQYCADFNDKMPYVTAATGWAEALQPYLRSKQIFICPNGRLTPQPKPRVTQYTDYFYNARVQGWEVENIDEPTQVIMLGDGNDGVDVTDASYAKTEIPLSWRTDQSSPAFRHNYRGNYAFLDGHVKAVPVEHITTDQKSSKYYFQLQKLQK
;
A
#
# COMPACT_ATOMS: atom_id res chain seq x y z
N MET A 1 -58.88 8.66 22.33
CA MET A 1 -59.64 8.16 23.49
C MET A 1 -58.68 8.02 24.66
N ILE A 2 -58.85 8.90 25.65
CA ILE A 2 -58.45 8.84 27.07
C ILE A 2 -56.96 8.58 27.40
N PHE A 3 -56.24 9.67 27.63
CA PHE A 3 -55.18 9.77 28.64
C PHE A 3 -55.83 9.80 30.04
N THR A 4 -55.22 9.15 31.05
CA THR A 4 -54.76 9.78 32.31
C THR A 4 -54.06 8.75 33.21
N GLN A 5 -52.73 8.91 33.40
CA GLN A 5 -52.07 9.48 34.58
C GLN A 5 -51.95 8.51 35.78
N TRP A 6 -50.75 7.98 35.99
CA TRP A 6 -50.30 7.45 37.28
C TRP A 6 -49.21 8.38 37.82
N ASN A 7 -49.49 8.98 38.98
CA ASN A 7 -48.69 9.99 39.65
C ASN A 7 -47.86 9.29 40.75
N TRP A 8 -46.53 9.31 40.66
CA TRP A 8 -45.65 8.74 41.68
C TRP A 8 -45.25 9.82 42.70
N PRO A 9 -45.61 9.70 43.99
CA PRO A 9 -45.10 10.59 45.02
C PRO A 9 -43.68 10.14 45.37
N GLY A 10 -42.71 11.03 45.14
CA GLY A 10 -41.30 10.74 45.33
C GLY A 10 -40.90 10.45 46.76
N ARG A 11 -39.74 9.81 46.90
CA ARG A 11 -38.72 10.15 47.91
C ARG A 11 -37.40 9.48 47.59
N ILE A 12 -36.37 10.28 47.71
CA ILE A 12 -35.00 10.03 47.25
C ILE A 12 -34.19 9.39 48.38
N PHE A 13 -33.21 8.58 47.98
CA PHE A 13 -32.04 8.11 48.73
C PHE A 13 -32.26 7.08 49.84
N SER A 14 -31.81 5.85 49.59
CA SER A 14 -30.66 5.24 50.27
C SER A 14 -30.46 3.80 49.78
N GLY A 15 -29.25 3.49 49.31
CA GLY A 15 -28.78 2.10 49.28
C GLY A 15 -28.33 1.58 47.93
N VAL A 16 -27.07 1.89 47.59
CA VAL A 16 -26.16 1.06 46.79
C VAL A 16 -26.64 0.68 45.36
N ILE A 17 -26.25 1.48 44.37
CA ILE A 17 -26.08 0.98 43.00
C ILE A 17 -24.76 0.20 42.97
N VAL A 18 -24.83 -1.13 43.01
CA VAL A 18 -23.66 -1.97 42.74
C VAL A 18 -23.43 -1.98 41.23
N VAL A 19 -22.59 -1.08 40.74
CA VAL A 19 -21.91 -1.30 39.47
C VAL A 19 -20.78 -2.27 39.77
N THR A 20 -21.01 -3.58 39.59
CA THR A 20 -19.91 -4.54 39.54
C THR A 20 -19.09 -4.21 38.31
N VAL A 21 -18.02 -3.46 38.55
CA VAL A 21 -16.91 -3.24 37.63
C VAL A 21 -16.33 -4.61 37.27
N MET A 22 -16.85 -5.23 36.21
CA MET A 22 -16.13 -6.25 35.46
C MET A 22 -15.39 -5.58 34.30
N SER A 23 -14.40 -4.77 34.64
CA SER A 23 -13.36 -4.37 33.71
C SER A 23 -12.11 -5.20 34.00
N ALA A 24 -12.05 -6.44 33.50
CA ALA A 24 -10.80 -7.18 33.35
C ALA A 24 -10.99 -8.54 32.65
N ILE A 25 -11.30 -8.54 31.35
CA ILE A 25 -10.66 -9.51 30.45
C ILE A 25 -10.28 -8.73 29.18
N GLN A 26 -9.32 -7.82 29.33
CA GLN A 26 -8.46 -7.51 28.19
C GLN A 26 -7.47 -8.67 28.11
N PRO A 27 -7.42 -9.41 26.99
CA PRO A 27 -6.55 -10.58 26.88
C PRO A 27 -5.10 -10.17 27.12
N LEU A 28 -4.45 -10.82 28.09
CA LEU A 28 -3.01 -10.73 28.41
C LEU A 28 -2.10 -11.31 27.30
N PHE A 29 -2.62 -11.43 26.07
CA PHE A 29 -1.83 -11.61 24.87
C PHE A 29 -1.95 -10.37 23.99
N SER A 30 -1.59 -9.24 24.58
CA SER A 30 -1.04 -8.13 23.81
C SER A 30 0.27 -8.63 23.19
N ARG A 31 0.18 -9.33 22.04
CA ARG A 31 1.24 -9.12 21.04
C ARG A 31 1.33 -7.61 20.93
N PRO A 32 2.49 -6.98 21.12
CA PRO A 32 2.60 -5.56 20.82
C PRO A 32 2.20 -5.43 19.35
N ARG A 33 0.93 -5.05 19.10
CA ARG A 33 0.56 -4.46 17.83
C ARG A 33 1.24 -3.12 17.91
N GLU A 34 2.51 -3.09 17.53
CA GLU A 34 3.02 -1.88 16.94
C GLU A 34 2.03 -1.58 15.82
N SER A 35 1.18 -0.58 16.03
CA SER A 35 0.20 -0.17 15.04
C SER A 35 1.00 0.51 13.94
N VAL A 36 1.69 -0.28 13.11
CA VAL A 36 2.35 0.26 11.95
C VAL A 36 1.23 0.74 11.05
N ARG A 37 1.11 2.06 10.94
CA ARG A 37 -0.01 2.72 10.27
C ARG A 37 0.15 2.43 8.78
N SER A 38 -0.40 1.33 8.27
CA SER A 38 -0.32 1.00 6.84
C SER A 38 -1.15 1.96 5.98
N HIS A 39 -2.21 2.52 6.56
CA HIS A 39 -3.21 3.35 5.87
C HIS A 39 -2.60 4.54 5.10
N PRO A 40 -1.64 5.33 5.62
CA PRO A 40 -1.01 6.41 4.88
C PRO A 40 -0.20 5.92 3.67
N CYS A 41 0.58 4.84 3.79
CA CYS A 41 1.36 4.32 2.66
C CYS A 41 0.45 3.69 1.58
N GLN A 42 -0.67 3.08 1.98
CA GLN A 42 -1.71 2.65 1.03
C GLN A 42 -2.38 3.83 0.30
N SER A 43 -2.66 4.92 1.01
CA SER A 43 -3.21 6.15 0.41
C SER A 43 -2.25 6.76 -0.60
N ASN A 44 -0.96 6.80 -0.29
CA ASN A 44 0.06 7.25 -1.22
C ASN A 44 0.12 6.35 -2.46
N LEU A 45 0.20 5.03 -2.28
CA LEU A 45 0.16 4.08 -3.39
C LEU A 45 -1.10 4.24 -4.25
N LYS A 46 -2.26 4.52 -3.65
CA LYS A 46 -3.50 4.75 -4.39
C LYS A 46 -3.40 6.02 -5.25
N GLN A 47 -2.86 7.11 -4.69
CA GLN A 47 -2.65 8.35 -5.45
C GLN A 47 -1.64 8.16 -6.58
N ILE A 48 -0.52 7.47 -6.34
CA ILE A 48 0.49 7.16 -7.36
C ILE A 48 -0.12 6.29 -8.46
N SER A 49 -0.85 5.24 -8.07
CA SER A 49 -1.53 4.35 -9.01
C SER A 49 -2.53 5.09 -9.90
N LEU A 50 -3.33 5.99 -9.33
CA LEU A 50 -4.23 6.84 -10.12
C LEU A 50 -3.47 7.76 -11.08
N GLY A 51 -2.36 8.37 -10.63
CA GLY A 51 -1.50 9.18 -11.51
C GLY A 51 -0.87 8.36 -12.63
N LEU A 52 -0.53 7.10 -12.37
CA LEU A 52 -0.01 6.17 -13.37
C LEU A 52 -1.08 5.81 -14.41
N LEU A 53 -2.30 5.54 -13.99
CA LEU A 53 -3.43 5.29 -14.90
C LEU A 53 -3.75 6.55 -15.74
N GLN A 54 -3.64 7.76 -15.17
CA GLN A 54 -3.75 9.00 -15.94
C GLN A 54 -2.63 9.16 -16.97
N TYR A 55 -1.39 8.85 -16.58
CA TYR A 55 -0.27 8.79 -17.53
C TYR A 55 -0.56 7.82 -18.67
N CYS A 56 -1.06 6.62 -18.40
CA CYS A 56 -1.37 5.66 -19.46
C CYS A 56 -2.39 6.24 -20.44
N ALA A 57 -3.46 6.86 -19.94
CA ALA A 57 -4.48 7.49 -20.77
C ALA A 57 -3.91 8.56 -21.72
N ASP A 58 -2.89 9.31 -21.32
CA ASP A 58 -2.24 10.33 -22.15
C ASP A 58 -1.19 9.76 -23.12
N PHE A 59 -0.66 8.57 -22.87
CA PHE A 59 0.48 7.98 -23.58
C PHE A 59 0.12 6.69 -24.33
N ASN A 60 -1.01 6.69 -25.05
CA ASN A 60 -1.51 5.56 -25.84
C ASN A 60 -1.71 4.27 -25.02
N ASP A 61 -2.22 4.42 -23.81
CA ASP A 61 -2.46 3.35 -22.85
C ASP A 61 -1.20 2.62 -22.38
N LYS A 62 -0.01 3.20 -22.61
CA LYS A 62 1.26 2.57 -22.28
C LYS A 62 1.76 2.95 -20.89
N MET A 63 2.17 1.91 -20.17
CA MET A 63 2.91 2.03 -18.92
C MET A 63 4.27 2.72 -19.13
N PRO A 64 4.72 3.57 -18.19
CA PRO A 64 5.94 4.36 -18.34
C PRO A 64 7.18 3.45 -18.45
N TYR A 65 8.07 3.81 -19.37
CA TYR A 65 9.40 3.20 -19.48
C TYR A 65 10.35 3.82 -18.48
N VAL A 66 11.15 2.99 -17.80
CA VAL A 66 12.27 3.47 -16.99
C VAL A 66 13.49 3.59 -17.89
N THR A 67 13.94 4.81 -18.12
CA THR A 67 15.07 5.11 -19.00
C THR A 67 16.19 5.82 -18.23
N ALA A 68 17.38 5.86 -18.84
CA ALA A 68 18.50 6.64 -18.31
C ALA A 68 18.14 8.14 -18.17
N ALA A 69 17.26 8.66 -19.03
CA ALA A 69 16.84 10.06 -19.04
C ALA A 69 15.71 10.34 -18.04
N THR A 70 14.65 9.52 -18.04
CA THR A 70 13.45 9.75 -17.21
C THR A 70 13.04 8.50 -16.43
N GLY A 71 12.82 8.68 -15.12
CA GLY A 71 12.29 7.64 -14.24
C GLY A 71 10.77 7.64 -14.17
N TRP A 72 10.17 6.53 -13.76
CA TRP A 72 8.71 6.41 -13.66
C TRP A 72 8.12 7.44 -12.69
N ALA A 73 8.75 7.67 -11.53
CA ALA A 73 8.21 8.60 -10.51
C ALA A 73 8.32 10.07 -10.95
N GLU A 74 9.31 10.37 -11.80
CA GLU A 74 9.48 11.68 -12.41
C GLU A 74 8.44 11.91 -13.51
N ALA A 75 8.14 10.90 -14.32
CA ALA A 75 7.10 10.96 -15.35
C ALA A 75 5.71 11.24 -14.78
N LEU A 76 5.45 10.85 -13.52
CA LEU A 76 4.15 11.05 -12.86
C LEU A 76 3.96 12.43 -12.24
N GLN A 77 5.00 13.29 -12.18
CA GLN A 77 4.90 14.59 -11.53
C GLN A 77 3.75 15.49 -12.04
N PRO A 78 3.40 15.52 -13.34
CA PRO A 78 2.26 16.32 -13.82
C PRO A 78 0.90 15.86 -13.27
N TYR A 79 0.79 14.59 -12.90
CA TYR A 79 -0.46 13.95 -12.43
C TYR A 79 -0.58 13.92 -10.91
N LEU A 80 0.48 14.31 -10.20
CA LEU A 80 0.56 14.25 -8.74
C LEU A 80 0.69 15.65 -8.15
N ARG A 81 -0.03 15.89 -7.06
CA ARG A 81 -0.06 17.21 -6.40
C ARG A 81 1.19 17.51 -5.57
N SER A 82 1.96 16.48 -5.19
CA SER A 82 3.12 16.65 -4.31
C SER A 82 4.11 15.50 -4.45
N LYS A 83 5.41 15.85 -4.44
CA LYS A 83 6.53 14.89 -4.36
C LYS A 83 6.55 14.11 -3.05
N GLN A 84 5.95 14.64 -1.98
CA GLN A 84 5.86 13.95 -0.69
C GLN A 84 5.12 12.60 -0.78
N ILE A 85 4.27 12.44 -1.79
CA ILE A 85 3.50 11.21 -2.02
C ILE A 85 4.45 10.01 -2.24
N PHE A 86 5.66 10.22 -2.78
CA PHE A 86 6.63 9.15 -3.01
C PHE A 86 7.33 8.65 -1.74
N ILE A 87 7.12 9.31 -0.60
CA ILE A 87 7.71 8.92 0.68
C ILE A 87 6.64 8.22 1.52
N CYS A 88 6.98 7.07 2.09
CA CYS A 88 6.10 6.35 3.01
C CYS A 88 6.21 7.01 4.40
N PRO A 89 5.10 7.44 5.02
CA PRO A 89 5.17 8.08 6.35
C PRO A 89 5.71 7.21 7.49
N ASN A 90 5.77 5.89 7.30
CA ASN A 90 6.43 4.96 8.24
C ASN A 90 7.91 4.72 7.89
N GLY A 91 8.35 5.18 6.72
CA GLY A 91 9.75 5.16 6.32
C GLY A 91 10.55 6.20 7.09
N ARG A 92 11.86 6.19 6.87
CA ARG A 92 12.82 7.08 7.54
C ARG A 92 13.29 8.23 6.64
N LEU A 93 12.71 8.35 5.46
CA LEU A 93 13.20 9.23 4.40
C LEU A 93 12.53 10.60 4.42
N THR A 94 13.29 11.60 4.00
CA THR A 94 12.78 12.92 3.64
C THR A 94 12.67 13.01 2.11
N PRO A 95 11.69 13.75 1.57
CA PRO A 95 11.55 13.88 0.12
C PRO A 95 12.78 14.53 -0.50
N GLN A 96 13.37 13.85 -1.49
CA GLN A 96 14.47 14.42 -2.26
C GLN A 96 13.93 15.30 -3.39
N PRO A 97 14.51 16.51 -3.62
CA PRO A 97 14.05 17.40 -4.67
C PRO A 97 14.48 16.93 -6.07
N LYS A 98 15.61 16.19 -6.17
CA LYS A 98 16.26 15.76 -7.41
C LYS A 98 15.89 14.29 -7.73
N PRO A 99 15.37 14.00 -8.93
CA PRO A 99 14.88 12.66 -9.29
C PRO A 99 15.97 11.60 -9.44
N ARG A 100 17.25 12.00 -9.59
CA ARG A 100 18.39 11.09 -9.79
C ARG A 100 19.24 10.90 -8.53
N VAL A 101 18.67 11.21 -7.37
CA VAL A 101 19.32 11.04 -6.08
C VAL A 101 18.63 9.89 -5.36
N THR A 102 19.41 9.00 -4.76
CA THR A 102 18.91 7.95 -3.85
C THR A 102 17.99 8.54 -2.80
N GLN A 103 16.96 7.80 -2.38
CA GLN A 103 15.91 8.25 -1.44
C GLN A 103 14.85 9.18 -2.04
N TYR A 104 14.69 9.17 -3.37
CA TYR A 104 13.60 9.89 -4.03
C TYR A 104 12.23 9.27 -3.77
N THR A 105 12.16 7.94 -3.69
CA THR A 105 10.92 7.19 -3.49
C THR A 105 11.12 6.01 -2.53
N ASP A 106 10.13 5.80 -1.65
CA ASP A 106 9.98 4.62 -0.80
C ASP A 106 9.19 3.50 -1.49
N TYR A 107 8.74 3.70 -2.72
CA TYR A 107 7.97 2.73 -3.49
C TYR A 107 8.74 2.29 -4.72
N PHE A 108 8.67 1.01 -5.06
CA PHE A 108 9.22 0.50 -6.32
C PHE A 108 8.13 0.41 -7.38
N TYR A 109 8.56 0.48 -8.63
CA TYR A 109 7.77 0.16 -9.81
C TYR A 109 8.10 -1.22 -10.36
N ASN A 110 7.10 -1.96 -10.82
CA ASN A 110 7.32 -3.24 -11.46
C ASN A 110 7.95 -3.04 -12.85
N ALA A 111 9.19 -3.47 -13.02
CA ALA A 111 9.88 -3.31 -14.30
C ALA A 111 9.31 -4.18 -15.43
N ARG A 112 8.56 -5.24 -15.10
CA ARG A 112 8.01 -6.17 -16.08
C ARG A 112 6.78 -5.65 -16.81
N VAL A 113 6.13 -4.61 -16.29
CA VAL A 113 4.94 -3.99 -16.90
C VAL A 113 5.29 -2.76 -17.75
N GLN A 114 6.57 -2.41 -17.87
CA GLN A 114 7.00 -1.26 -18.67
C GLN A 114 6.59 -1.38 -20.13
N GLY A 115 5.99 -0.31 -20.68
CA GLY A 115 5.58 -0.25 -22.08
C GLY A 115 4.36 -1.08 -22.45
N TRP A 116 3.73 -1.76 -21.49
CA TRP A 116 2.51 -2.53 -21.73
C TRP A 116 1.29 -1.64 -21.88
N GLU A 117 0.34 -2.11 -22.67
CA GLU A 117 -1.00 -1.55 -22.84
C GLU A 117 -1.92 -2.11 -21.75
N VAL A 118 -2.50 -1.24 -20.93
CA VAL A 118 -3.32 -1.62 -19.75
C VAL A 118 -4.64 -2.29 -20.17
N GLU A 119 -5.19 -1.92 -21.32
CA GLU A 119 -6.43 -2.47 -21.89
C GLU A 119 -6.31 -3.95 -22.31
N ASN A 120 -5.09 -4.45 -22.55
CA ASN A 120 -4.84 -5.79 -23.12
C ASN A 120 -4.35 -6.81 -22.07
N ILE A 121 -4.88 -6.76 -20.85
CA ILE A 121 -4.35 -7.52 -19.70
C ILE A 121 -5.39 -8.45 -19.08
N ASP A 122 -5.03 -9.73 -18.99
CA ASP A 122 -5.77 -10.71 -18.21
C ASP A 122 -5.49 -10.54 -16.71
N GLU A 123 -6.56 -10.59 -15.93
CA GLU A 123 -6.53 -10.53 -14.46
C GLU A 123 -5.74 -9.31 -13.90
N PRO A 124 -6.09 -8.06 -14.26
CA PRO A 124 -5.37 -6.87 -13.80
C PRO A 124 -5.38 -6.68 -12.28
N THR A 125 -6.32 -7.35 -11.59
CA THR A 125 -6.44 -7.39 -10.12
C THR A 125 -5.36 -8.26 -9.44
N GLN A 126 -4.58 -9.04 -10.19
CA GLN A 126 -3.54 -9.92 -9.65
C GLN A 126 -2.12 -9.46 -9.98
N VAL A 127 -1.98 -8.57 -10.97
CA VAL A 127 -0.68 -8.07 -11.43
C VAL A 127 -0.24 -6.90 -10.56
N ILE A 128 0.91 -7.05 -9.90
CA ILE A 128 1.51 -5.98 -9.10
C ILE A 128 2.11 -4.93 -10.03
N MET A 129 1.75 -3.67 -9.81
CA MET A 129 2.26 -2.52 -10.55
C MET A 129 3.28 -1.72 -9.72
N LEU A 130 2.97 -1.50 -8.44
CA LEU A 130 3.79 -0.75 -7.49
C LEU A 130 3.81 -1.49 -6.14
N GLY A 131 4.82 -1.24 -5.32
CA GLY A 131 4.82 -1.75 -3.96
C GLY A 131 5.77 -1.02 -3.02
N ASP A 132 5.67 -1.34 -1.73
CA ASP A 132 6.62 -0.85 -0.73
C ASP A 132 8.05 -1.23 -1.09
N GLY A 133 8.91 -0.23 -1.08
CA GLY A 133 10.31 -0.27 -1.44
C GLY A 133 11.23 0.05 -0.28
N ASN A 134 12.53 -0.04 -0.56
CA ASN A 134 13.56 0.15 0.45
C ASN A 134 13.66 1.60 0.93
N ASP A 135 13.94 1.81 2.21
CA ASP A 135 14.17 3.12 2.85
C ASP A 135 15.67 3.48 2.97
N GLY A 136 16.59 2.67 2.47
CA GLY A 136 18.00 3.03 2.38
C GLY A 136 18.88 1.91 1.85
N VAL A 137 20.08 2.23 1.38
CA VAL A 137 21.13 1.33 0.84
C VAL A 137 21.05 1.02 -0.68
N ASP A 138 19.87 0.96 -1.31
CA ASP A 138 19.73 0.82 -2.78
C ASP A 138 19.67 2.18 -3.52
N VAL A 139 19.84 2.19 -4.85
CA VAL A 139 19.53 3.37 -5.71
C VAL A 139 18.00 3.55 -5.79
N THR A 140 17.40 4.12 -4.75
CA THR A 140 15.96 4.42 -4.65
C THR A 140 15.62 5.78 -5.27
N ASP A 141 16.12 6.03 -6.47
CA ASP A 141 15.86 7.25 -7.24
C ASP A 141 14.49 7.17 -7.96
N ALA A 142 14.15 8.16 -8.80
CA ALA A 142 12.88 8.18 -9.53
C ALA A 142 12.71 7.02 -10.54
N SER A 143 13.77 6.25 -10.80
CA SER A 143 13.76 5.05 -11.65
C SER A 143 13.68 3.75 -10.85
N TYR A 144 13.55 3.82 -9.53
CA TYR A 144 13.57 2.65 -8.67
C TYR A 144 12.51 1.62 -9.06
N ALA A 145 12.97 0.50 -9.61
CA ALA A 145 12.12 -0.54 -10.15
C ALA A 145 12.66 -1.93 -9.78
N LYS A 146 11.75 -2.90 -9.70
CA LYS A 146 12.06 -4.29 -9.37
C LYS A 146 11.33 -5.21 -10.35
N THR A 147 11.97 -6.32 -10.71
CA THR A 147 11.36 -7.40 -11.49
C THR A 147 10.74 -8.48 -10.60
N GLU A 148 11.03 -8.47 -9.31
CA GLU A 148 10.51 -9.35 -8.28
C GLU A 148 10.79 -8.81 -6.88
N ILE A 149 10.16 -9.37 -5.86
CA ILE A 149 10.56 -9.10 -4.47
C ILE A 149 11.95 -9.73 -4.24
N PRO A 150 12.97 -8.94 -3.84
CA PRO A 150 14.30 -9.47 -3.57
C PRO A 150 14.26 -10.62 -2.57
N LEU A 151 15.09 -11.66 -2.79
CA LEU A 151 15.14 -12.84 -1.92
C LEU A 151 15.42 -12.47 -0.45
N SER A 152 16.30 -11.49 -0.21
CA SER A 152 16.58 -10.99 1.13
C SER A 152 15.35 -10.43 1.83
N TRP A 153 14.43 -9.78 1.10
CA TRP A 153 13.21 -9.22 1.67
C TRP A 153 12.18 -10.29 2.02
N ARG A 154 12.29 -11.51 1.49
CA ARG A 154 11.34 -12.59 1.81
C ARG A 154 11.57 -13.18 3.20
N THR A 155 12.75 -13.00 3.77
CA THR A 155 13.12 -13.58 5.07
C THR A 155 13.41 -12.54 6.15
N ASP A 156 13.80 -11.33 5.76
CA ASP A 156 14.10 -10.24 6.69
C ASP A 156 12.82 -9.49 7.11
N GLN A 157 12.44 -9.64 8.39
CA GLN A 157 11.26 -8.99 8.97
C GLN A 157 11.37 -7.46 9.07
N SER A 158 12.58 -6.91 8.94
CA SER A 158 12.79 -5.46 8.87
C SER A 158 12.61 -4.90 7.46
N SER A 159 12.51 -5.77 6.45
CA SER A 159 12.40 -5.36 5.06
C SER A 159 11.05 -4.73 4.72
N PRO A 160 10.95 -4.00 3.58
CA PRO A 160 9.70 -3.41 3.13
C PRO A 160 8.54 -4.41 2.98
N ALA A 161 8.84 -5.68 2.71
CA ALA A 161 7.86 -6.74 2.56
C ALA A 161 7.14 -7.12 3.87
N PHE A 162 7.68 -6.73 5.02
CA PHE A 162 7.09 -6.98 6.35
C PHE A 162 6.72 -5.69 7.10
N ARG A 163 7.08 -4.52 6.54
CA ARG A 163 6.97 -3.19 7.18
C ARG A 163 5.58 -2.91 7.74
N HIS A 164 4.51 -3.41 7.15
CA HIS A 164 3.14 -3.07 7.53
C HIS A 164 2.40 -4.23 8.20
N ASN A 165 2.86 -4.57 9.42
CA ASN A 165 2.33 -5.67 10.23
C ASN A 165 2.50 -7.04 9.52
N TYR A 166 3.77 -7.38 9.22
CA TYR A 166 4.19 -8.59 8.52
C TYR A 166 3.65 -8.68 7.08
N ARG A 167 3.40 -7.53 6.44
CA ARG A 167 2.91 -7.42 5.06
C ARG A 167 3.54 -6.22 4.38
N GLY A 168 3.60 -6.25 3.06
CA GLY A 168 3.87 -5.10 2.21
C GLY A 168 2.57 -4.59 1.58
N ASN A 169 2.49 -3.31 1.26
CA ASN A 169 1.42 -2.73 0.47
C ASN A 169 1.81 -2.74 -1.00
N TYR A 170 0.85 -3.11 -1.85
CA TYR A 170 1.03 -3.23 -3.28
C TYR A 170 -0.16 -2.60 -4.00
N ALA A 171 0.10 -1.89 -5.09
CA ALA A 171 -0.92 -1.44 -6.03
C ALA A 171 -0.93 -2.38 -7.25
N PHE A 172 -2.12 -2.65 -7.75
CA PHE A 172 -2.36 -3.57 -8.87
C PHE A 172 -2.73 -2.79 -10.13
N LEU A 173 -2.77 -3.45 -11.29
CA LEU A 173 -2.99 -2.79 -12.58
C LEU A 173 -4.39 -2.20 -12.75
N ASP A 174 -5.42 -2.75 -12.09
CA ASP A 174 -6.75 -2.14 -11.99
C ASP A 174 -6.78 -0.93 -11.03
N GLY A 175 -5.66 -0.64 -10.39
CA GLY A 175 -5.44 0.48 -9.49
C GLY A 175 -5.92 0.29 -8.06
N HIS A 176 -6.39 -0.90 -7.65
CA HIS A 176 -6.62 -1.14 -6.22
C HIS A 176 -5.30 -1.30 -5.46
N VAL A 177 -5.35 -1.13 -4.14
CA VAL A 177 -4.18 -1.25 -3.26
C VAL A 177 -4.51 -2.22 -2.13
N LYS A 178 -3.57 -3.10 -1.80
CA LYS A 178 -3.76 -4.12 -0.76
C LYS A 178 -2.47 -4.40 0.01
N ALA A 179 -2.61 -4.63 1.31
CA ALA A 179 -1.55 -5.23 2.13
C ALA A 179 -1.52 -6.75 1.93
N VAL A 180 -0.41 -7.27 1.43
CA VAL A 180 -0.23 -8.67 1.05
C VAL A 180 1.00 -9.25 1.78
N PRO A 181 0.86 -10.42 2.43
CA PRO A 181 2.01 -11.18 2.92
C PRO A 181 2.94 -11.63 1.78
N VAL A 182 4.25 -11.57 2.00
CA VAL A 182 5.25 -11.80 0.94
C VAL A 182 5.19 -13.20 0.33
N GLU A 183 4.73 -14.19 1.10
CA GLU A 183 4.53 -15.57 0.67
C GLU A 183 3.47 -15.71 -0.43
N HIS A 184 2.55 -14.75 -0.57
CA HIS A 184 1.56 -14.73 -1.63
C HIS A 184 2.03 -14.03 -2.91
N ILE A 185 3.29 -13.57 -2.96
CA ILE A 185 3.84 -12.85 -4.11
C ILE A 185 4.83 -13.74 -4.85
N THR A 186 4.65 -13.85 -6.16
CA THR A 186 5.49 -14.71 -7.00
C THR A 186 5.88 -14.04 -8.33
N THR A 187 6.92 -14.57 -8.96
CA THR A 187 7.23 -14.34 -10.37
C THR A 187 6.68 -15.45 -11.27
N ASP A 188 6.36 -16.62 -10.70
CA ASP A 188 5.83 -17.78 -11.39
C ASP A 188 4.33 -17.97 -11.08
N GLN A 189 3.51 -17.76 -12.10
CA GLN A 189 2.05 -17.74 -12.03
C GLN A 189 1.42 -19.08 -11.60
N LYS A 190 2.14 -20.19 -11.65
CA LYS A 190 1.60 -21.51 -11.24
C LYS A 190 1.49 -21.70 -9.73
N SER A 191 2.05 -20.79 -8.94
CA SER A 191 2.33 -21.01 -7.51
C SER A 191 1.59 -20.09 -6.54
N SER A 192 1.01 -18.97 -6.99
CA SER A 192 0.40 -17.98 -6.08
C SER A 192 -0.61 -17.03 -6.75
N LYS A 193 -1.29 -16.24 -5.91
CA LYS A 193 -2.41 -15.33 -6.23
C LYS A 193 -2.01 -13.94 -6.77
N TYR A 194 -0.78 -13.48 -6.54
CA TYR A 194 -0.32 -12.15 -6.94
C TYR A 194 1.06 -12.23 -7.58
N TYR A 195 1.24 -11.59 -8.74
CA TYR A 195 2.44 -11.80 -9.53
C TYR A 195 3.01 -10.54 -10.18
N PHE A 196 4.33 -10.57 -10.41
CA PHE A 196 5.06 -9.53 -11.13
C PHE A 196 4.99 -9.70 -12.65
N GLN A 197 4.88 -10.94 -13.13
CA GLN A 197 4.94 -11.26 -14.56
C GLN A 197 3.53 -11.29 -15.14
N LEU A 198 3.31 -10.67 -16.29
CA LEU A 198 2.04 -10.72 -17.00
C LEU A 198 1.81 -12.06 -17.69
N GLN A 199 0.57 -12.54 -17.73
CA GLN A 199 0.16 -13.61 -18.64
C GLN A 199 0.14 -12.99 -20.04
N LYS A 200 0.95 -13.50 -20.96
CA LYS A 200 0.70 -13.21 -22.37
C LYS A 200 -0.57 -13.97 -22.74
N LEU A 201 -1.58 -13.27 -23.23
CA LEU A 201 -2.71 -13.87 -23.94
C LEU A 201 -2.16 -14.96 -24.88
N GLN A 202 -2.52 -16.23 -24.63
CA GLN A 202 -2.35 -17.25 -25.65
C GLN A 202 -3.33 -16.88 -26.76
N LYS A 203 -2.81 -16.25 -27.83
CA LYS A 203 -3.55 -16.11 -29.07
C LYS A 203 -3.79 -17.48 -29.69
#